data_AF-A0A8E6NZ72-F1
#
_entry.id   AF-A0A8E6NZ72-F1
#
_cell.length_a   1.000
_cell.length_b   1.000
_cell.length_c   1.000
_cell.angle_alpha   90.00
_cell.angle_beta   90.00
_cell.angle_gamma   90.00
#
_symmetry.space_group_name_H-M   'P 1'
#
loop_
_entity.id
_entity.type
_entity.pdbx_description
1 polymer ?
#
loop_
_entity_poly.entity_id
_entity_poly.type
_entity_poly.pdbx_seq_one_letter_code
_entity_poly.pdbx_strand_id
1 'polypeptide(L)'
;MAFFVPSHNAVYDRATQLDGQWVTQREAITLESLRRLYPDAELIPATQVQEKQNEGYRRPWKEITEARYIDQLETLPPVDWCRGYGGSRSNRWRLRAGM
;
A
#
# COMPACT_ATOMS: atom_id res chain seq x y z
N MET A 1 17.23 -5.13 -7.18
CA MET A 1 16.11 -6.10 -7.25
C MET A 1 15.23 -5.90 -6.03
N ALA A 2 13.95 -6.28 -6.09
CA ALA A 2 13.00 -6.19 -4.99
C ALA A 2 12.05 -7.39 -5.00
N PHE A 3 11.65 -7.84 -3.82
CA PHE A 3 10.61 -8.85 -3.63
C PHE A 3 9.26 -8.14 -3.64
N PHE A 4 8.40 -8.49 -4.58
CA PHE A 4 7.10 -7.89 -4.80
C PHE A 4 6.01 -8.93 -4.63
N VAL A 5 4.90 -8.54 -3.99
CA VAL A 5 3.72 -9.38 -3.77
C VAL A 5 2.54 -8.78 -4.54
N PRO A 6 2.20 -9.33 -5.72
CA PRO A 6 1.14 -8.81 -6.58
C PRO A 6 -0.23 -8.71 -5.91
N SER A 7 -0.65 -9.72 -5.15
CA SER A 7 -1.92 -9.79 -4.42
C SER A 7 -2.13 -8.62 -3.47
N HIS A 8 -1.04 -8.05 -2.95
CA HIS A 8 -1.05 -6.93 -2.02
C HIS A 8 -0.64 -5.61 -2.68
N ASN A 9 -0.28 -5.65 -3.96
CA ASN A 9 0.31 -4.53 -4.71
C ASN A 9 1.48 -3.85 -3.97
N ALA A 10 2.29 -4.64 -3.25
CA ALA A 10 3.26 -4.15 -2.29
C ALA A 10 4.65 -4.77 -2.46
N VAL A 11 5.68 -3.98 -2.17
CA VAL A 11 7.06 -4.49 -2.02
C VAL A 11 7.19 -5.10 -0.63
N TYR A 12 7.55 -6.38 -0.57
CA TYR A 12 7.86 -7.06 0.69
C TYR A 12 9.18 -6.54 1.26
N ASP A 13 10.26 -6.63 0.47
CA ASP A 13 11.57 -6.13 0.85
C ASP A 13 12.48 -5.85 -0.35
N ARG A 14 13.53 -5.06 -0.13
CA ARG A 14 14.63 -4.94 -1.10
C ARG A 14 15.44 -6.23 -1.13
N ALA A 15 16.04 -6.53 -2.27
CA ALA A 15 16.87 -7.72 -2.42
C ALA A 15 18.37 -7.36 -2.37
N THR A 16 19.14 -8.20 -1.68
CA THR A 16 20.60 -8.21 -1.67
C THR A 16 21.10 -9.54 -2.23
N GLN A 17 22.35 -9.62 -2.68
CA GLN A 17 22.98 -10.88 -3.04
C GLN A 17 23.72 -11.46 -1.85
N LEU A 18 23.52 -12.76 -1.60
CA LEU A 18 24.27 -13.57 -0.66
C LEU A 18 24.59 -14.90 -1.36
N ASP A 19 25.87 -15.26 -1.45
CA ASP A 19 26.33 -16.51 -2.09
C ASP A 19 25.76 -16.76 -3.50
N GLY A 20 25.63 -15.68 -4.29
CA GLY A 20 25.07 -15.74 -5.65
C GLY A 20 23.55 -15.87 -5.74
N GLN A 21 22.86 -15.90 -4.60
CA GLN A 21 21.40 -15.93 -4.51
C GLN A 21 20.83 -14.57 -4.11
N TRP A 22 19.66 -14.24 -4.64
CA TRP A 22 18.90 -13.07 -4.21
C TRP A 22 18.11 -13.38 -2.95
N VAL A 23 18.39 -12.63 -1.89
CA VAL A 23 17.73 -12.75 -0.58
C VAL A 23 17.18 -11.41 -0.12
N THR A 24 16.16 -11.42 0.73
CA THR A 24 15.60 -10.20 1.33
C THR A 24 16.68 -9.50 2.16
N GLN A 25 16.74 -8.18 2.12
CA GLN A 25 17.73 -7.40 2.86
C GLN A 25 17.61 -7.56 4.38
N ARG A 26 16.39 -7.67 4.91
CA ARG A 26 16.13 -7.71 6.37
C ARG A 26 16.41 -9.06 7.01
N GLU A 27 15.90 -10.13 6.39
CA GLU A 27 15.84 -11.46 7.02
C GLU A 27 16.67 -12.52 6.25
N ALA A 28 17.36 -12.12 5.18
CA ALA A 28 18.11 -13.02 4.30
C ALA A 28 17.28 -14.23 3.79
N ILE A 29 15.97 -14.02 3.57
CA ILE A 29 15.04 -15.05 3.09
C ILE A 29 15.10 -15.12 1.56
N THR A 30 15.07 -16.34 1.02
CA THR A 30 15.02 -16.60 -0.43
C THR A 30 13.63 -16.42 -1.01
N LEU A 31 13.52 -16.25 -2.33
CA LEU A 31 12.23 -16.18 -3.03
C LEU A 31 11.37 -17.43 -2.79
N GLU A 32 11.97 -18.62 -2.76
CA GLU A 32 11.26 -19.87 -2.51
C GLU A 32 10.63 -19.92 -1.12
N SER A 33 11.37 -19.45 -0.11
CA SER A 33 10.86 -19.37 1.26
C SER A 33 9.74 -18.32 1.36
N LEU A 34 9.90 -17.16 0.70
CA LEU A 34 8.87 -16.13 0.66
C LEU A 34 7.58 -16.64 -0.02
N ARG A 35 7.71 -17.47 -1.06
CA ARG A 35 6.56 -18.09 -1.76
C ARG A 35 5.74 -19.03 -0.89
N ARG A 36 6.28 -19.53 0.23
CA ARG A 36 5.49 -20.30 1.20
C ARG A 36 4.50 -19.42 1.96
N LEU A 37 4.81 -18.13 2.13
CA LEU A 37 3.94 -17.14 2.78
C LEU A 37 3.05 -16.42 1.76
N TYR A 38 3.63 -16.03 0.63
CA TYR A 38 2.96 -15.33 -0.46
C TYR A 38 3.23 -16.07 -1.77
N PRO A 39 2.35 -17.01 -2.17
CA PRO A 39 2.57 -17.88 -3.32
C PRO A 39 2.85 -17.15 -4.64
N ASP A 40 2.31 -15.95 -4.78
CA ASP A 40 2.45 -15.06 -5.93
C ASP A 40 3.66 -14.12 -5.83
N ALA A 41 4.52 -14.27 -4.82
CA ALA A 41 5.70 -13.43 -4.69
C ALA A 41 6.67 -13.57 -5.89
N GLU A 42 7.18 -12.44 -6.34
CA GLU A 42 8.06 -12.30 -7.49
C GLU A 42 9.30 -11.47 -7.13
N LEU A 43 10.41 -11.77 -7.80
CA LEU A 43 11.61 -10.95 -7.75
C LEU A 43 11.66 -10.08 -9.01
N ILE A 44 11.51 -8.77 -8.84
CA ILE A 44 11.47 -7.81 -9.96
C ILE A 44 12.59 -6.77 -9.87
N PRO A 45 13.00 -6.16 -10.99
CA PRO A 45 13.87 -4.98 -10.99
C PRO A 45 13.24 -3.84 -10.19
N ALA A 46 14.06 -3.09 -9.45
CA ALA A 46 13.57 -1.97 -8.64
C ALA A 46 12.93 -0.86 -9.51
N THR A 47 13.37 -0.73 -10.76
CA THR A 47 12.83 0.21 -11.74
C THR A 47 11.40 -0.12 -12.17
N GLN A 48 11.03 -1.40 -12.18
CA GLN A 48 9.69 -1.86 -12.59
C GLN A 48 8.66 -1.86 -11.46
N VAL A 49 9.11 -1.70 -10.21
CA VAL A 49 8.22 -1.68 -9.03
C VAL A 49 7.15 -0.59 -9.18
N GLN A 50 7.55 0.62 -9.55
CA GLN A 50 6.64 1.76 -9.67
C GLN A 50 5.57 1.51 -10.73
N GLU A 51 5.95 0.91 -11.87
CA GLU A 51 5.04 0.60 -12.97
C GLU A 51 4.00 -0.44 -12.54
N LYS A 52 4.44 -1.56 -11.94
CA LYS A 52 3.55 -2.59 -11.40
C LYS A 52 2.61 -2.04 -10.33
N GLN A 53 3.11 -1.19 -9.44
CA GLN A 53 2.27 -0.56 -8.42
C GLN A 53 1.21 0.33 -9.04
N ASN A 54 1.59 1.17 -10.00
CA ASN A 54 0.66 2.04 -10.71
C ASN A 54 -0.42 1.23 -11.43
N GLU A 55 -0.07 0.10 -12.05
CA GLU A 55 -1.03 -0.81 -12.66
C GLU A 55 -2.03 -1.36 -11.64
N GLY A 56 -1.57 -1.82 -10.47
CA GLY A 56 -2.46 -2.31 -9.41
C GLY A 56 -3.37 -1.23 -8.80
N TYR A 57 -2.97 0.04 -8.84
CA TYR A 57 -3.80 1.17 -8.37
C TYR A 57 -4.82 1.66 -9.41
N ARG A 58 -4.61 1.39 -10.69
CA ARG A 58 -5.54 1.79 -11.75
C ARG A 58 -6.83 1.00 -11.61
N ARG A 59 -7.90 1.70 -11.26
CA ARG A 59 -9.26 1.17 -11.34
C ARG A 59 -9.83 1.44 -12.74
N PRO A 60 -10.68 0.56 -13.28
CA PRO A 60 -11.39 0.86 -14.52
C PRO A 60 -12.19 2.15 -14.33
N TRP A 61 -12.16 3.02 -15.33
CA TRP A 61 -13.04 4.18 -15.33
C TRP A 61 -14.48 3.68 -15.32
N LYS A 62 -15.30 4.28 -14.47
CA LYS A 62 -16.73 3.99 -14.40
C LYS A 62 -17.44 5.33 -14.35
N GLU A 63 -18.35 5.53 -15.30
CA GLU A 63 -19.21 6.70 -15.28
C GLU A 63 -20.03 6.72 -13.98
N ILE A 64 -20.09 7.89 -13.36
CA ILE A 64 -20.87 8.13 -12.14
C ILE A 64 -22.08 8.98 -12.48
N THR A 65 -23.15 8.84 -11.71
CA THR A 65 -24.33 9.68 -11.86
C THR A 65 -24.09 11.06 -11.27
N GLU A 66 -24.84 12.06 -11.73
CA GLU A 66 -24.83 13.41 -11.15
C GLU A 66 -25.11 13.39 -9.63
N ALA A 67 -26.08 12.58 -9.19
CA ALA A 67 -26.38 12.41 -7.77
C ALA A 67 -25.17 11.90 -6.97
N ARG A 68 -24.39 10.96 -7.53
CA ARG A 68 -23.17 10.46 -6.90
C ARG A 68 -22.06 11.52 -6.90
N TYR A 69 -21.99 12.36 -7.93
CA TYR A 69 -21.04 13.46 -7.99
C TYR A 69 -21.33 14.51 -6.90
N ILE A 70 -22.60 14.92 -6.75
CA ILE A 70 -23.02 15.86 -5.70
C ILE A 70 -22.74 15.29 -4.30
N ASP A 71 -23.09 14.02 -4.06
CA ASP A 71 -22.80 13.32 -2.80
C ASP A 71 -21.30 13.34 -2.46
N GLN A 72 -20.41 13.19 -3.45
CA GLN A 72 -18.96 13.26 -3.24
C GLN A 72 -18.43 14.68 -2.98
N LEU A 73 -19.13 15.73 -3.40
CA LEU A 73 -18.77 17.12 -3.09
C LEU A 73 -19.20 17.53 -1.69
N GLU A 74 -20.34 17.02 -1.22
CA GLU A 74 -20.90 17.31 0.10
C GLU A 74 -20.33 16.40 1.19
N THR A 75 -19.91 15.19 0.81
CA THR A 75 -19.19 14.27 1.68
C THR A 75 -17.71 14.66 1.71
N LEU A 76 -17.33 15.44 2.73
CA LEU A 76 -15.92 15.57 3.07
C LEU A 76 -15.35 14.15 3.28
N PRO A 77 -14.24 13.76 2.61
CA PRO A 77 -13.58 12.52 2.97
C PRO A 77 -13.28 12.57 4.47
N PRO A 78 -13.33 11.45 5.20
CA PRO A 78 -12.83 11.41 6.56
C PRO A 78 -11.38 11.91 6.52
N VAL A 79 -11.15 13.14 6.98
CA VAL A 79 -9.82 13.78 6.95
C VAL A 79 -9.02 13.25 8.15
N ASP A 80 -8.97 11.93 8.31
CA ASP A 80 -8.02 11.27 9.20
C ASP A 80 -6.66 11.20 8.49
N TRP A 81 -6.04 12.36 8.26
CA TRP A 81 -4.60 12.43 8.09
C TRP A 81 -3.95 12.13 9.44
N CYS A 82 -4.00 10.86 9.85
CA CYS A 82 -3.17 10.30 10.89
C CYS A 82 -2.22 9.27 10.26
N ARG A 83 -1.38 9.70 9.31
CA ARG A 83 -0.18 8.94 8.95
C ARG A 83 0.96 9.34 9.87
N GLY A 84 1.12 8.59 10.96
CA GLY A 84 2.28 8.64 11.84
C GLY A 84 2.14 7.68 13.01
N TYR A 85 3.07 6.73 13.14
CA TYR A 85 3.24 5.94 14.38
C TYR A 85 3.50 6.94 15.52
N GLY A 86 2.64 6.97 16.54
CA GLY A 86 2.71 7.93 17.65
C GLY A 86 1.59 8.98 17.67
N GLY A 87 0.37 8.61 17.30
CA GLY A 87 -0.79 9.51 17.29
C GLY A 87 -1.15 10.07 18.66
N SER A 88 -0.83 11.35 18.89
CA SER A 88 -1.49 12.15 19.92
C SER A 88 -2.89 12.52 19.45
N ARG A 89 -3.92 12.01 20.13
CA ARG A 89 -5.33 12.40 19.93
C ARG A 89 -5.48 13.92 20.04
N SER A 90 -5.99 14.58 19.01
CA SER A 90 -6.51 15.94 19.15
C SER A 90 -7.96 15.86 19.62
N ASN A 91 -8.18 16.02 20.94
CA ASN A 91 -9.52 16.03 21.55
C ASN A 91 -10.32 17.32 21.25
N ARG A 92 -10.16 17.94 20.08
CA ARG A 92 -10.79 19.23 19.74
C ARG A 92 -12.17 19.08 19.07
N TRP A 93 -12.95 18.07 19.43
CA TRP A 93 -14.38 18.02 19.06
C TRP A 93 -15.31 17.67 20.21
N ARG A 94 -14.79 17.54 21.45
CA ARG A 94 -15.63 17.27 22.63
C ARG A 94 -16.03 18.55 23.36
N LEU A 95 -16.53 19.58 22.67
CA LEU A 95 -17.08 20.78 23.34
C LEU A 95 -18.24 21.51 22.65
N ARG A 96 -18.95 20.93 21.68
CA ARG A 96 -20.26 21.49 21.24
C ARG A 96 -21.30 20.40 20.96
N ALA A 97 -21.60 19.64 21.99
CA ALA A 97 -22.87 18.93 22.12
C ALA A 97 -23.22 19.02 23.62
N GLY A 98 -23.72 20.18 24.03
CA GLY A 98 -23.94 20.51 25.44
C GLY A 98 -24.19 21.99 25.65
N MET A 99 -25.25 22.51 25.00
CA MET A 99 -26.20 23.53 25.48
C MET A 99 -27.21 23.79 24.38
#